data_AF-A0A843EEA1-F1
#
_entry.id   AF-A0A843EEA1-F1
#
_cell.length_a   1.000
_cell.length_b   1.000
_cell.length_c   1.000
_cell.angle_alpha   90.00
_cell.angle_beta   90.00
_cell.angle_gamma   90.00
#
_symmetry.space_group_name_H-M   'P 1'
#
loop_
_entity.id
_entity.type
_entity.pdbx_description
1 polymer ?
#
loop_
_entity_poly.entity_id
_entity_poly.type
_entity_poly.pdbx_seq_one_letter_code
_entity_poly.pdbx_strand_id
1 'polypeptide(L)'
;MKITFLGSGGGRFATISQKRMTGGFRIDDFGGKNYQVDPGPGALVRSYQFGVNPTKIDGVYISHSHTDHYNDAEIFIEAMTRGMTKNNGIIMGSQSVFEKFQRWGPAISSYHKSNSKNLILTPNKIARFPSFTIKGT
;
A
#
# COMPACT_ATOMS: atom_id res chain seq x y z
N MET A 1 -9.95 -12.80 -9.53
CA MET A 1 -10.02 -11.67 -8.58
C MET A 1 -10.60 -12.12 -7.25
N LYS A 2 -9.85 -11.92 -6.15
CA LYS A 2 -10.28 -12.17 -4.77
C LYS A 2 -9.86 -10.97 -3.91
N ILE A 3 -10.70 -10.57 -2.95
CA ILE A 3 -10.36 -9.54 -1.97
C ILE A 3 -10.27 -10.17 -0.58
N THR A 4 -9.16 -9.94 0.12
CA THR A 4 -8.94 -10.40 1.50
C THR A 4 -8.74 -9.18 2.40
N PHE A 5 -9.61 -8.99 3.38
CA PHE A 5 -9.48 -7.91 4.36
C PHE A 5 -8.50 -8.33 5.46
N LEU A 6 -7.42 -7.58 5.62
CA LEU A 6 -6.46 -7.73 6.71
C LEU A 6 -6.83 -6.84 7.90
N GLY A 7 -7.66 -5.84 7.65
CA GLY A 7 -8.30 -5.00 8.65
C GLY A 7 -9.42 -4.17 8.02
N SER A 8 -10.40 -3.82 8.83
CA SER A 8 -11.54 -2.97 8.44
C SER A 8 -11.82 -1.87 9.47
N GLY A 9 -10.89 -1.66 10.40
CA GLY A 9 -10.89 -0.52 11.32
C GLY A 9 -10.24 0.69 10.66
N GLY A 10 -10.44 1.85 11.28
CA GLY A 10 -9.83 3.10 10.86
C GLY A 10 -9.94 4.14 11.97
N GLY A 11 -9.12 5.18 11.85
CA GLY A 11 -9.01 6.23 12.85
C GLY A 11 -8.17 5.81 14.07
N ARG A 12 -7.62 6.83 14.73
CA ARG A 12 -6.56 6.71 15.74
C ARG A 12 -6.84 5.67 16.83
N PHE A 13 -8.07 5.61 17.33
CA PHE A 13 -8.43 4.72 18.44
C PHE A 13 -8.58 3.26 18.02
N ALA A 14 -9.14 2.98 16.84
CA ALA A 14 -9.16 1.62 16.30
C ALA A 14 -7.73 1.13 16.05
N THR A 15 -6.88 2.01 15.53
CA THR A 15 -5.47 1.73 15.24
C THR A 15 -4.64 1.46 16.48
N ILE A 16 -4.82 2.22 17.55
CA ILE A 16 -4.07 1.99 18.79
C ILE A 16 -4.57 0.72 19.50
N SER A 17 -5.89 0.52 19.54
CA SER A 17 -6.45 -0.62 20.27
C SER A 17 -6.35 -1.94 19.51
N GLN A 18 -6.26 -1.90 18.18
CA GLN A 18 -6.33 -3.05 17.27
C GLN A 18 -7.51 -4.02 17.53
N LYS A 19 -8.53 -3.60 18.31
CA LYS A 19 -9.78 -4.36 18.52
C LYS A 19 -10.50 -4.59 17.19
N ARG A 20 -10.38 -3.63 16.28
CA ARG A 20 -10.64 -3.80 14.86
C ARG A 20 -9.36 -3.49 14.11
N MET A 21 -8.81 -4.52 13.45
CA MET A 21 -7.53 -4.44 12.77
C MET A 21 -7.56 -3.38 11.66
N THR A 22 -6.42 -2.75 11.39
CA THR A 22 -6.29 -1.67 10.40
C THR A 22 -5.29 -2.03 9.30
N GLY A 23 -5.12 -3.32 8.99
CA GLY A 23 -4.16 -3.78 7.98
C GLY A 23 -4.56 -3.57 6.52
N GLY A 24 -5.67 -2.84 6.27
CA GLY A 24 -6.22 -2.64 4.93
C GLY A 24 -6.70 -3.94 4.28
N PHE A 25 -6.51 -4.07 2.97
CA PHE A 25 -6.93 -5.25 2.23
C PHE A 25 -6.01 -5.58 1.05
N ARG A 26 -6.10 -6.83 0.62
CA ARG A 26 -5.33 -7.41 -0.48
C ARG A 26 -6.27 -7.73 -1.63
N ILE A 27 -5.88 -7.35 -2.85
CA ILE A 27 -6.55 -7.77 -4.08
C ILE A 27 -5.64 -8.76 -4.80
N ASP A 28 -6.09 -9.99 -4.99
CA ASP A 28 -5.37 -11.03 -5.74
C ASP A 28 -6.04 -11.28 -7.09
N ASP A 29 -5.24 -11.65 -8.10
CA ASP A 29 -5.66 -11.96 -9.47
C ASP A 29 -6.52 -10.85 -10.10
N PHE A 30 -6.12 -9.59 -9.91
CA PHE A 30 -6.70 -8.45 -10.61
C PHE A 30 -5.81 -8.10 -11.80
N GLY A 31 -6.28 -8.41 -13.02
CA GLY A 31 -5.48 -8.23 -14.21
C GLY A 31 -4.20 -9.07 -14.24
N GLY A 32 -4.21 -10.25 -13.59
CA GLY A 32 -3.05 -11.13 -13.43
C GLY A 32 -2.00 -10.65 -12.44
N LYS A 33 -2.37 -9.72 -11.55
CA LYS A 33 -1.48 -9.04 -10.60
C LYS A 33 -2.10 -8.97 -9.22
N ASN A 34 -1.24 -8.84 -8.20
CA ASN A 34 -1.65 -8.77 -6.80
C ASN A 34 -1.27 -7.42 -6.17
N TYR A 35 -2.20 -6.82 -5.42
CA TYR A 35 -2.04 -5.47 -4.88
C TYR A 35 -2.37 -5.42 -3.38
N GLN A 36 -1.45 -4.90 -2.57
CA GLN A 36 -1.76 -4.53 -1.20
C GLN A 36 -2.32 -3.10 -1.17
N VAL A 37 -3.44 -2.90 -0.48
CA VAL A 37 -4.12 -1.61 -0.36
C VAL A 37 -4.13 -1.19 1.10
N ASP A 38 -3.69 0.03 1.37
CA ASP A 38 -3.64 0.70 2.68
C ASP A 38 -3.10 -0.18 3.82
N PRO A 39 -1.85 -0.68 3.73
CA PRO A 39 -1.25 -1.49 4.79
C PRO A 39 -0.94 -0.65 6.03
N GLY A 40 -1.94 -0.48 6.91
CA GLY A 40 -1.77 0.07 8.25
C GLY A 40 -1.14 -0.93 9.24
N PRO A 41 -1.10 -0.58 10.54
CA PRO A 41 -0.39 -1.38 11.54
C PRO A 41 -0.81 -2.84 11.58
N GLY A 42 0.19 -3.72 11.45
CA GLY A 42 0.02 -5.17 11.53
C GLY A 42 -0.39 -5.84 10.22
N ALA A 43 -0.54 -5.11 9.11
CA ALA A 43 -0.87 -5.67 7.80
C ALA A 43 0.05 -6.85 7.41
N LEU A 44 1.36 -6.77 7.73
CA LEU A 44 2.30 -7.85 7.43
C LEU A 44 1.95 -9.13 8.19
N VAL A 45 1.77 -9.00 9.51
CA VAL A 45 1.47 -10.14 10.38
C VAL A 45 0.10 -10.73 10.03
N ARG A 46 -0.89 -9.88 9.75
CA ARG A 46 -2.23 -10.32 9.32
C ARG A 46 -2.22 -11.01 7.96
N SER A 47 -1.29 -10.66 7.07
CA SER A 47 -1.13 -11.36 5.79
C SER A 47 -0.83 -12.84 6.03
N TYR A 48 0.17 -13.15 6.85
CA TYR A 48 0.48 -14.53 7.22
C TYR A 48 -0.66 -15.20 7.98
N GLN A 49 -1.30 -14.49 8.93
CA GLN A 49 -2.43 -15.01 9.70
C GLN A 49 -3.61 -15.44 8.82
N PHE A 50 -3.88 -14.69 7.74
CA PHE A 50 -4.97 -14.98 6.81
C PHE A 50 -4.52 -15.73 5.55
N GLY A 51 -3.30 -16.28 5.56
CA GLY A 51 -2.80 -17.16 4.50
C GLY A 51 -2.50 -16.47 3.17
N VAL A 52 -2.31 -15.15 3.16
CA VAL A 52 -1.85 -14.42 1.97
C VAL A 52 -0.37 -14.09 2.09
N ASN A 53 0.41 -14.42 1.05
CA ASN A 53 1.85 -14.19 1.07
C ASN A 53 2.16 -12.71 0.75
N PRO A 54 2.77 -11.93 1.67
CA PRO A 54 3.08 -10.52 1.44
C PRO A 54 4.20 -10.32 0.41
N THR A 55 5.03 -11.32 0.14
CA THR A 55 6.08 -11.26 -0.91
C THR A 55 5.54 -11.48 -2.32
N LYS A 56 4.28 -11.88 -2.46
CA LYS A 56 3.62 -12.17 -3.75
C LYS A 56 2.75 -11.01 -4.21
N ILE A 57 3.24 -9.78 -4.09
CA ILE A 57 2.58 -8.56 -4.60
C ILE A 57 3.34 -7.99 -5.79
N ASP A 58 2.60 -7.31 -6.65
CA ASP A 58 3.10 -6.54 -7.78
C ASP A 58 2.95 -5.02 -7.55
N GLY A 59 2.18 -4.62 -6.54
CA GLY A 59 2.06 -3.22 -6.17
C GLY A 59 1.50 -2.98 -4.78
N VAL A 60 1.77 -1.78 -4.29
CA VAL A 60 1.22 -1.23 -3.05
C VAL A 60 0.46 0.04 -3.39
N TYR A 61 -0.78 0.15 -2.93
CA TYR A 61 -1.59 1.36 -3.02
C TYR A 61 -1.77 1.96 -1.63
N ILE A 62 -1.54 3.26 -1.51
CA ILE A 62 -1.69 4.02 -0.27
C ILE A 62 -2.57 5.23 -0.56
N SER A 63 -3.77 5.26 0.00
CA SER A 63 -4.74 6.31 -0.23
C SER A 63 -4.25 7.66 0.30
N HIS A 64 -3.75 7.71 1.53
CA HIS A 64 -3.26 8.92 2.19
C HIS A 64 -2.37 8.63 3.41
N SER A 65 -1.74 9.68 3.94
CA SER A 65 -0.67 9.60 4.94
C SER A 65 -1.15 9.59 6.41
N HIS A 66 -2.31 9.02 6.71
CA HIS A 66 -2.67 8.70 8.10
C HIS A 66 -2.11 7.33 8.47
N THR A 67 -1.55 7.21 9.68
CA THR A 67 -0.74 6.04 10.11
C THR A 67 -1.49 4.72 9.99
N ASP A 68 -2.80 4.73 10.12
CA ASP A 68 -3.68 3.58 9.95
C ASP A 68 -3.81 3.06 8.51
N HIS A 69 -3.22 3.73 7.53
CA HIS A 69 -3.23 3.35 6.12
C HIS A 69 -1.85 3.04 5.53
N TYR A 70 -0.74 3.40 6.19
CA TYR A 70 0.59 3.24 5.58
C TYR A 70 1.69 2.70 6.49
N ASN A 71 1.44 2.48 7.78
CA ASN A 71 2.49 2.12 8.74
C ASN A 71 3.34 0.90 8.31
N ASP A 72 2.72 -0.11 7.70
CA ASP A 72 3.42 -1.31 7.23
C ASP A 72 3.80 -1.22 5.74
N ALA A 73 3.49 -0.12 5.05
CA ALA A 73 3.68 0.01 3.61
C ALA A 73 5.13 -0.18 3.17
N GLU A 74 6.08 0.38 3.91
CA GLU A 74 7.51 0.23 3.60
C GLU A 74 7.94 -1.23 3.67
N ILE A 75 7.41 -2.01 4.61
CA ILE A 75 7.69 -3.44 4.73
C ILE A 75 7.10 -4.22 3.53
N PHE A 76 5.91 -3.83 3.04
CA PHE A 76 5.37 -4.42 1.80
C PHE A 76 6.19 -4.03 0.57
N ILE A 77 6.75 -2.82 0.53
CA ILE A 77 7.65 -2.40 -0.53
C ILE A 77 8.94 -3.24 -0.50
N GLU A 78 9.51 -3.50 0.68
CA GLU A 78 10.63 -4.44 0.82
C GLU A 78 10.24 -5.85 0.37
N ALA A 79 9.07 -6.35 0.77
CA ALA A 79 8.59 -7.68 0.35
C ALA A 79 8.44 -7.79 -1.18
N MET A 80 7.89 -6.75 -1.82
CA MET A 80 7.72 -6.63 -3.27
C MET A 80 9.06 -6.62 -4.03
N THR A 81 10.05 -5.91 -3.47
CA THR A 81 11.36 -5.66 -4.08
C THR A 81 12.43 -6.67 -3.64
N ARG A 82 12.05 -7.67 -2.83
CA ARG A 82 12.96 -8.66 -2.20
C ARG A 82 14.05 -8.00 -1.37
N GLY A 83 13.64 -7.22 -0.37
CA GLY A 83 14.53 -6.45 0.49
C GLY A 83 15.26 -5.36 -0.28
N MET A 84 14.58 -4.68 -1.21
CA MET A 84 15.13 -3.59 -2.02
C MET A 84 16.28 -4.00 -2.95
N THR A 85 16.47 -5.31 -3.20
CA THR A 85 17.53 -5.83 -4.09
C THR A 85 17.10 -5.92 -5.56
N LYS A 86 15.82 -5.72 -5.86
CA LYS A 86 15.25 -5.75 -7.20
C LYS A 86 14.40 -4.51 -7.45
N ASN A 87 14.57 -3.91 -8.62
CA ASN A 87 13.64 -2.91 -9.12
C ASN A 87 12.36 -3.62 -9.58
N ASN A 88 11.33 -3.64 -8.75
CA ASN A 88 10.12 -4.43 -8.99
C ASN A 88 8.85 -3.73 -8.49
N GLY A 89 7.76 -3.95 -9.22
CA GLY A 89 6.43 -3.50 -8.84
C GLY A 89 6.19 -1.99 -8.92
N ILE A 90 5.09 -1.56 -8.31
CA ILE A 90 4.62 -0.16 -8.35
C ILE A 90 4.06 0.29 -7.00
N ILE A 91 4.46 1.48 -6.56
CA ILE A 91 3.82 2.21 -5.47
C ILE A 91 2.85 3.20 -6.11
N MET A 92 1.60 3.18 -5.67
CA MET A 92 0.54 4.07 -6.12
C MET A 92 -0.04 4.80 -4.91
N GLY A 93 -0.37 6.08 -5.04
CA GLY A 93 -0.96 6.80 -3.92
C GLY A 93 -1.12 8.29 -4.17
N SER A 94 -1.68 8.98 -3.18
CA SER A 94 -1.85 10.44 -3.23
C SER A 94 -0.51 11.19 -3.11
N GLN A 95 -0.54 12.49 -3.38
CA GLN A 95 0.66 13.35 -3.32
C GLN A 95 1.36 13.30 -1.96
N SER A 96 0.61 13.28 -0.86
CA SER A 96 1.16 13.24 0.51
C SER A 96 1.92 11.95 0.85
N VAL A 97 1.73 10.89 0.07
CA VAL A 97 2.49 9.64 0.20
C VAL A 97 3.93 9.84 -0.28
N PHE A 98 4.10 10.56 -1.39
CA PHE A 98 5.38 10.71 -2.07
C PHE A 98 6.11 12.00 -1.71
N GLU A 99 5.36 13.06 -1.41
CA GLU A 99 5.86 14.41 -1.25
C GLU A 99 5.61 14.93 0.17
N LYS A 100 6.49 15.83 0.61
CA LYS A 100 6.32 16.52 1.88
C LYS A 100 5.19 17.53 1.78
N PHE A 101 4.46 17.71 2.87
CA PHE A 101 3.56 18.84 3.05
C PHE A 101 4.08 19.68 4.21
N GLN A 102 4.60 20.87 3.92
CA GLN A 102 5.27 21.73 4.91
C GLN A 102 6.36 20.95 5.69
N ARG A 103 6.18 20.77 7.01
CA ARG A 103 7.09 20.01 7.88
C ARG A 103 6.76 18.52 8.00
N TRP A 104 5.65 18.07 7.42
CA TRP A 104 5.19 16.68 7.53
C TRP A 104 5.59 15.85 6.30
N GLY A 105 5.94 14.59 6.55
CA GLY A 105 6.17 13.60 5.51
C GLY A 105 7.56 13.63 4.86
N PRO A 106 7.73 12.92 3.72
CA PRO A 106 6.71 12.09 3.05
C PRO A 106 6.31 10.86 3.89
N ALA A 107 5.20 10.19 3.55
CA ALA A 107 4.82 8.95 4.23
C ALA A 107 5.81 7.81 3.95
N ILE A 108 6.31 7.75 2.70
CA ILE A 108 7.28 6.75 2.26
C ILE A 108 8.64 7.40 2.04
N SER A 109 9.67 6.81 2.61
CA SER A 109 11.04 7.30 2.55
C SER A 109 11.59 7.31 1.11
N SER A 110 12.61 8.13 0.87
CA SER A 110 13.32 8.14 -0.42
C SER A 110 13.96 6.80 -0.74
N TYR A 111 14.39 6.04 0.28
CA TYR A 111 14.93 4.69 0.12
C TYR A 111 13.88 3.76 -0.47
N HIS A 112 12.69 3.66 0.13
CA HIS A 112 11.64 2.76 -0.33
C HIS A 112 11.05 3.15 -1.70
N LYS A 113 11.10 4.43 -2.08
CA LYS A 113 10.68 4.89 -3.42
C LYS A 113 11.67 4.55 -4.55
N SER A 114 12.88 4.08 -4.25
CA SER A 114 13.98 4.02 -5.22
C SER A 114 13.99 2.78 -6.13
N ASN A 115 13.36 1.68 -5.70
CA ASN A 115 13.41 0.38 -6.39
C ASN A 115 12.03 -0.11 -6.87
N SER A 116 11.16 0.82 -7.23
CA SER A 116 9.86 0.51 -7.84
C SER A 116 9.38 1.67 -8.70
N LYS A 117 8.40 1.43 -9.56
CA LYS A 117 7.69 2.52 -10.24
C LYS A 117 6.87 3.29 -9.21
N ASN A 118 6.77 4.61 -9.37
CA ASN A 118 5.99 5.48 -8.50
C ASN A 118 4.90 6.18 -9.30
N LEU A 119 3.64 6.05 -8.87
CA LEU A 119 2.49 6.71 -9.49
C LEU A 119 1.77 7.58 -8.46
N ILE A 120 1.96 8.89 -8.59
CA ILE A 120 1.21 9.89 -7.84
C ILE A 120 -0.16 10.09 -8.51
N LEU A 121 -1.24 9.92 -7.75
CA LEU A 121 -2.62 10.12 -8.17
C LEU A 121 -3.16 11.41 -7.53
N THR A 122 -3.31 12.44 -8.36
CA THR A 122 -4.04 13.67 -8.01
C THR A 122 -5.51 13.56 -8.43
N PRO A 123 -6.41 14.41 -7.90
CA PRO A 123 -7.81 14.39 -8.28
C PRO A 123 -7.97 14.46 -9.81
N ASN A 124 -8.83 13.61 -10.35
CA ASN A 124 -9.10 13.41 -11.78
C ASN A 124 -7.96 12.88 -12.65
N LYS A 125 -6.76 12.64 -12.10
CA LYS A 125 -5.68 11.98 -12.85
C LYS A 125 -6.07 10.54 -13.16
N ILE A 126 -6.00 10.17 -14.43
CA ILE A 126 -6.28 8.82 -14.91
C ILE A 126 -4.96 8.18 -15.34
N ALA A 127 -4.65 7.00 -14.80
CA ALA A 127 -3.57 6.15 -15.27
C ALA A 127 -4.16 4.87 -15.88
N ARG A 128 -3.67 4.51 -17.07
CA ARG A 128 -4.13 3.34 -17.82
C ARG A 128 -3.02 2.30 -17.86
N PHE A 129 -3.35 1.09 -17.42
CA PHE A 129 -2.52 -0.09 -17.54
C PHE A 129 -3.17 -1.06 -18.54
N PRO A 130 -2.43 -2.02 -19.10
CA PRO A 130 -3.00 -3.00 -20.03
C PRO A 130 -4.21 -3.75 -19.47
N SER A 131 -4.23 -3.99 -18.15
CA SER A 131 -5.26 -4.81 -17.50
C SER A 131 -6.26 -4.03 -16.65
N PHE A 132 -6.01 -2.75 -16.34
CA PHE A 132 -6.93 -1.92 -15.57
C PHE A 132 -6.71 -0.42 -15.79
N THR A 133 -7.70 0.39 -15.40
CA THR A 133 -7.58 1.85 -15.32
C THR A 133 -7.80 2.27 -13.87
N ILE A 134 -7.03 3.24 -13.39
CA ILE A 134 -7.20 3.85 -12.07
C ILE A 134 -7.36 5.36 -12.22
N LYS A 135 -8.32 5.94 -11.49
CA LYS A 135 -8.61 7.37 -11.45
C LYS A 135 -8.42 7.87 -10.02
N GLY A 136 -7.61 8.92 -9.85
CA GLY A 136 -7.55 9.66 -8.60
C GLY A 136 -8.88 10.40 -8.37
N THR A 137 -9.46 10.22 -7.19
CA THR A 137 -10.70 10.88 -6.76
C THR A 137 -10.39 12.04 -5.84
#